data_AF-A0A1B6ILI4-F1
#
_entry.id   AF-A0A1B6ILI4-F1
#
_cell.length_a   1.000
_cell.length_b   1.000
_cell.length_c   1.000
_cell.angle_alpha   90.00
_cell.angle_beta   90.00
_cell.angle_gamma   90.00
#
_symmetry.space_group_name_H-M   'P 1'
#
loop_
_entity.id
_entity.type
_entity.pdbx_description
1 polymer ?
#
loop_
_entity_poly.entity_id
_entity_poly.type
_entity_poly.pdbx_seq_one_letter_code
_entity_poly.pdbx_strand_id
1 'polypeptide(L)'
;ATLDGALGYLLPVPEKSYRRLLMLQNVLVNQVQHTAGLNPKAYRQYKSWSKLQGNPARGVIDGELVWTYLSLPVLERAEIAKKIGTKVDEIIDDLGEIEKVTAHF
;
A
#
# COMPACT_ATOMS: atom_id res chain seq x y z
N ALA A 1 14.72 11.36 -5.12
CA ALA A 1 15.25 11.76 -3.79
C ALA A 1 14.35 12.84 -3.20
N THR A 2 14.03 12.76 -1.91
CA THR A 2 13.33 13.82 -1.17
C THR A 2 14.34 14.83 -0.63
N LEU A 3 13.87 16.02 -0.26
CA LEU A 3 14.72 17.05 0.37
C LEU A 3 15.28 16.59 1.72
N ASP A 4 14.56 15.69 2.40
CA ASP A 4 14.97 15.07 3.67
C ASP A 4 15.91 13.86 3.49
N GLY A 5 16.38 13.59 2.27
CA GLY A 5 17.40 12.57 2.00
C GLY A 5 16.87 11.15 1.72
N ALA A 6 15.55 10.94 1.65
CA ALA A 6 14.98 9.64 1.32
C ALA A 6 15.00 9.35 -0.19
N LEU A 7 15.14 8.08 -0.55
CA LEU A 7 14.93 7.58 -1.91
C LEU A 7 13.62 6.80 -1.98
N GLY A 8 12.92 6.94 -3.10
CA GLY A 8 11.66 6.24 -3.35
C GLY A 8 11.36 6.26 -4.84
N TYR A 9 10.42 5.43 -5.26
CA TYR A 9 10.05 5.24 -6.66
C TYR A 9 8.54 5.28 -6.86
N LEU A 10 8.13 5.49 -8.10
CA LEU A 10 6.76 5.28 -8.57
C LEU A 10 6.81 4.20 -9.65
N LEU A 11 6.11 3.10 -9.40
CA LEU A 11 6.07 1.96 -10.30
C LEU A 11 4.67 1.84 -10.93
N PRO A 12 4.54 1.92 -12.27
CA PRO A 12 3.30 1.54 -12.92
C PRO A 12 3.06 0.04 -12.74
N VAL A 13 1.85 -0.31 -12.33
CA VAL A 13 1.45 -1.72 -12.10
C VAL A 13 0.26 -2.08 -12.98
N PRO A 14 0.12 -3.36 -13.40
CA PRO A 14 -1.07 -3.83 -14.10
C PRO A 14 -2.34 -3.60 -13.27
N GLU A 15 -3.46 -3.30 -13.94
CA GLU A 15 -4.72 -2.99 -13.25
C GLU A 15 -5.18 -4.10 -12.30
N LYS A 16 -4.94 -5.36 -12.65
CA LYS A 16 -5.27 -6.52 -11.81
C LYS A 16 -4.54 -6.45 -10.46
N SER A 17 -3.21 -6.27 -10.47
CA SER A 17 -2.40 -6.15 -9.26
C SER A 17 -2.72 -4.86 -8.50
N TYR A 18 -2.95 -3.75 -9.20
CA TYR A 18 -3.42 -2.51 -8.56
C TYR A 18 -4.70 -2.72 -7.74
N ARG A 19 -5.73 -3.33 -8.32
CA ARG A 19 -7.02 -3.55 -7.63
C ARG A 19 -6.84 -4.47 -6.42
N ARG A 20 -6.02 -5.51 -6.53
CA ARG A 20 -5.70 -6.42 -5.43
C ARG A 20 -5.01 -5.69 -4.28
N LEU A 21 -3.93 -4.97 -4.58
CA LEU A 21 -3.18 -4.19 -3.59
C LEU A 21 -4.01 -3.04 -3.00
N LEU A 22 -4.94 -2.45 -3.76
CA LEU A 22 -5.88 -1.46 -3.25
C LEU A 22 -6.83 -2.05 -2.20
N MET A 23 -7.37 -3.25 -2.44
CA MET A 23 -8.21 -3.94 -1.46
C MET A 23 -7.41 -4.28 -0.21
N LEU A 24 -6.19 -4.79 -0.38
CA LEU A 24 -5.26 -5.06 0.71
C LEU A 24 -5.00 -3.80 1.55
N GLN A 25 -4.63 -2.69 0.91
CA GLN A 25 -4.40 -1.42 1.59
C GLN A 25 -5.60 -0.98 2.43
N ASN A 26 -6.81 -1.05 1.89
CA ASN A 26 -8.03 -0.66 2.62
C ASN A 26 -8.27 -1.53 3.86
N VAL A 27 -7.89 -2.80 3.81
CA VAL A 27 -7.98 -3.68 4.98
C VAL A 27 -6.90 -3.34 6.00
N LEU A 28 -5.65 -3.15 5.58
CA LEU A 28 -4.53 -2.84 6.47
C LEU A 28 -4.69 -1.49 7.20
N VAL A 29 -5.23 -0.46 6.53
CA VAL A 29 -5.55 0.82 7.17
C VAL A 29 -6.44 0.63 8.41
N ASN A 30 -7.37 -0.32 8.37
CA ASN A 30 -8.37 -0.49 9.42
C ASN A 30 -8.03 -1.59 10.44
N GLN A 31 -7.25 -2.60 10.07
CA GLN A 31 -7.03 -3.78 10.90
C GLN A 31 -5.67 -3.81 11.61
N VAL A 32 -4.68 -3.06 11.12
CA VAL A 32 -3.35 -3.00 11.72
C VAL A 32 -3.28 -1.82 12.69
N GLN A 33 -2.57 -1.99 13.81
CA GLN A 33 -2.26 -0.90 14.71
C GLN A 33 -1.17 -0.01 14.10
N HIS A 34 -1.48 1.27 13.96
CA HIS A 34 -0.54 2.26 13.42
C HIS A 34 0.19 2.96 14.55
N THR A 35 1.48 3.22 14.35
CA THR A 35 2.29 3.98 15.30
C THR A 35 1.64 5.33 15.61
N ALA A 36 1.58 5.67 16.90
CA ALA A 36 0.94 6.88 17.41
C ALA A 36 -0.55 7.05 17.02
N GLY A 37 -1.25 5.98 16.61
CA GLY A 37 -2.66 6.04 16.21
C GLY A 37 -2.90 6.85 14.93
N LEU A 38 -1.86 7.07 14.12
CA LEU A 38 -1.96 7.85 12.89
C LEU A 38 -2.73 7.11 11.80
N ASN A 39 -3.34 7.85 10.89
CA ASN A 39 -4.05 7.29 9.74
C ASN A 39 -3.18 7.40 8.47
N PRO A 40 -2.62 6.28 7.94
CA PRO A 40 -1.76 6.32 6.76
C PRO A 40 -2.48 6.89 5.53
N LYS A 41 -3.76 6.56 5.35
CA LYS A 41 -4.57 7.04 4.22
C LYS A 41 -4.73 8.56 4.25
N ALA A 42 -5.01 9.12 5.42
CA ALA A 42 -5.13 10.57 5.59
C ALA A 42 -3.76 11.27 5.42
N TYR A 43 -2.67 10.62 5.88
CA TYR A 43 -1.32 11.14 5.72
C TYR A 43 -0.91 11.28 4.24
N ARG A 44 -1.26 10.30 3.39
CA ARG A 44 -0.94 10.28 1.95
C ARG A 44 -1.84 11.15 1.08
N GLN A 45 -2.94 11.68 1.62
CA GLN A 45 -3.78 12.62 0.86
C GLN A 45 -3.02 13.92 0.59
N TYR A 46 -3.24 14.48 -0.59
CA TYR A 46 -2.68 15.78 -0.96
C TYR A 46 -3.15 16.87 0.03
N LYS A 47 -2.20 17.67 0.51
CA LYS A 47 -2.43 18.76 1.48
C LYS A 47 -2.12 20.09 0.80
N SER A 48 -3.11 20.97 0.74
CA SER A 48 -2.93 22.34 0.26
C SER A 48 -3.37 23.35 1.32
N TRP A 49 -2.69 24.49 1.34
CA TRP A 49 -3.05 25.62 2.21
C TRP A 49 -4.47 26.13 1.92
N SER A 50 -4.82 26.23 0.64
CA SER A 50 -6.16 26.62 0.19
C SER A 50 -7.01 25.40 -0.15
N LYS A 51 -8.33 25.51 0.06
CA LYS A 51 -9.29 24.50 -0.38
C LYS A 51 -9.37 24.50 -1.90
N LEU A 52 -8.98 23.39 -2.51
CA LEU A 52 -9.16 23.16 -3.94
C LEU A 52 -10.55 22.57 -4.19
N GLN A 53 -11.23 23.04 -5.23
CA GLN A 53 -12.52 22.48 -5.67
C GLN A 53 -12.33 21.24 -6.55
N GLY A 54 -11.63 20.23 -6.04
CA GLY A 54 -11.36 18.99 -6.75
C GLY A 54 -11.53 17.78 -5.85
N ASN A 55 -11.96 16.66 -6.43
CA ASN A 55 -11.98 15.38 -5.72
C ASN A 55 -10.54 14.94 -5.44
N PRO A 56 -10.25 14.33 -4.28
CA PRO A 56 -8.92 13.81 -4.00
C PRO A 56 -8.52 12.79 -5.07
N ALA A 57 -7.39 13.02 -5.73
CA ALA A 57 -6.83 12.07 -6.67
C ALA A 57 -6.55 10.74 -5.94
N ARG A 58 -6.99 9.64 -6.54
CA ARG A 58 -6.71 8.26 -6.12
C ARG A 58 -6.05 7.56 -7.30
N GLY A 59 -5.21 6.57 -7.04
CA GLY A 59 -4.47 5.89 -8.11
C GLY A 59 -3.07 5.42 -7.72
N VAL A 60 -2.59 5.83 -6.55
CA VAL A 60 -1.30 5.39 -6.01
C VAL A 60 -1.55 4.54 -4.78
N ILE A 61 -0.92 3.37 -4.75
CA ILE A 61 -0.90 2.47 -3.59
C ILE A 61 0.25 2.91 -2.67
N ASP A 62 0.00 2.91 -1.37
CA ASP A 62 1.03 3.15 -0.38
C ASP A 62 1.88 1.89 -0.18
N GLY A 63 3.06 1.87 -0.82
CA GLY A 63 4.01 0.76 -0.80
C GLY A 63 4.40 0.35 0.62
N GLU A 64 4.79 1.32 1.44
CA GLU A 64 5.18 1.08 2.85
C GLU A 64 4.08 0.37 3.63
N LEU A 65 2.83 0.78 3.43
CA LEU A 65 1.69 0.17 4.11
C LEU A 65 1.45 -1.26 3.62
N VAL A 66 1.44 -1.50 2.30
CA VAL A 66 1.17 -2.86 1.80
C VAL A 66 2.31 -3.84 2.07
N TRP A 67 3.56 -3.36 2.22
CA TRP A 67 4.70 -4.19 2.65
C TRP A 67 4.53 -4.75 4.06
N THR A 68 3.84 -4.02 4.96
CA THR A 68 3.57 -4.51 6.32
C THR A 68 2.84 -5.85 6.34
N TYR A 69 2.09 -6.17 5.28
CA TYR A 69 1.42 -7.47 5.13
C TYR A 69 2.38 -8.65 5.30
N LEU A 70 3.61 -8.54 4.78
CA LEU A 70 4.61 -9.62 4.87
C LEU A 70 5.07 -9.87 6.30
N SER A 71 5.03 -8.85 7.16
CA SER A 71 5.41 -8.93 8.58
C SER A 71 4.32 -9.50 9.50
N LEU A 72 3.08 -9.63 9.00
CA LEU A 72 1.97 -10.14 9.81
C LEU A 72 2.10 -11.66 10.08
N PRO A 73 1.54 -12.15 11.20
CA PRO A 73 1.43 -13.58 11.46
C PRO A 73 0.71 -14.33 10.33
N VAL A 74 1.10 -15.59 10.10
CA VAL A 74 0.55 -16.43 9.01
C VAL A 74 -0.98 -16.50 9.05
N LEU A 75 -1.56 -16.61 10.24
CA LEU A 75 -3.01 -16.67 10.43
C LEU A 75 -3.70 -15.36 10.01
N GLU A 76 -3.17 -14.21 10.44
CA GLU A 76 -3.70 -12.90 10.05
C GLU A 76 -3.58 -12.67 8.55
N ARG A 77 -2.44 -13.06 7.94
CA ARG A 77 -2.25 -12.98 6.49
C ARG A 77 -3.32 -13.77 5.73
N ALA A 78 -3.64 -14.97 6.20
CA ALA A 78 -4.68 -15.82 5.61
C ALA A 78 -6.09 -15.22 5.78
N GLU A 79 -6.40 -14.67 6.95
CA GLU A 79 -7.68 -14.01 7.21
C GLU A 79 -7.89 -12.78 6.32
N ILE A 80 -6.86 -11.93 6.20
CA ILE A 80 -6.88 -10.76 5.34
C ILE A 80 -7.06 -11.16 3.88
N ALA A 81 -6.29 -12.14 3.40
CA ALA A 81 -6.39 -12.64 2.02
C ALA A 81 -7.81 -13.17 1.72
N LYS A 82 -8.37 -13.95 2.64
CA LYS A 82 -9.76 -14.45 2.54
C LYS A 82 -10.76 -13.31 2.50
N LYS A 83 -10.58 -12.26 3.31
CA LYS A 83 -11.48 -11.10 3.37
C LYS A 83 -11.52 -10.30 2.08
N ILE A 84 -10.39 -10.19 1.38
CA ILE A 84 -10.33 -9.52 0.08
C ILE A 84 -10.62 -10.46 -1.10
N GLY A 85 -10.88 -11.75 -0.83
CA GLY A 85 -11.25 -12.73 -1.86
C GLY A 85 -10.07 -13.20 -2.71
N THR A 86 -8.86 -13.29 -2.15
CA THR A 86 -7.65 -13.68 -2.88
C THR A 86 -6.85 -14.74 -2.12
N LYS A 87 -5.86 -15.35 -2.78
CA LYS A 87 -4.92 -16.27 -2.12
C LYS A 87 -3.73 -15.49 -1.58
N VAL A 88 -3.19 -15.95 -0.45
CA VAL A 88 -1.98 -15.39 0.16
C VAL A 88 -0.83 -15.35 -0.85
N ASP A 89 -0.65 -16.45 -1.60
CA ASP A 89 0.40 -16.58 -2.62
C ASP A 89 0.29 -15.49 -3.70
N GLU A 90 -0.92 -15.16 -4.17
CA GLU A 90 -1.09 -14.11 -5.19
C GLU A 90 -0.68 -12.72 -4.69
N ILE A 91 -0.89 -12.44 -3.39
CA ILE A 91 -0.48 -11.18 -2.78
C ILE A 91 1.05 -11.15 -2.65
N ILE A 92 1.65 -12.25 -2.19
CA ILE A 92 3.11 -12.37 -2.06
C ILE A 92 3.77 -12.27 -3.43
N ASP A 93 3.21 -12.89 -4.47
CA ASP A 93 3.71 -12.84 -5.83
C ASP A 93 3.66 -11.41 -6.39
N ASP A 94 2.55 -10.68 -6.19
CA ASP A 94 2.46 -9.26 -6.58
C ASP A 94 3.56 -8.40 -5.92
N LEU A 95 3.77 -8.58 -4.60
CA LEU A 95 4.77 -7.82 -3.85
C LEU A 95 6.21 -8.21 -4.27
N GLY A 96 6.45 -9.50 -4.51
CA GLY A 96 7.73 -10.02 -4.97
C GLY A 96 8.07 -9.59 -6.40
N GLU A 97 7.08 -9.45 -7.27
CA GLU A 97 7.30 -8.93 -8.62
C GLU A 97 7.73 -7.46 -8.60
N ILE A 98 7.08 -6.65 -7.74
CA ILE A 98 7.50 -5.26 -7.52
C ILE A 98 8.94 -5.21 -7.01
N GLU A 99 9.31 -6.05 -6.03
CA GLU A 99 10.69 -6.11 -5.52
C GLU A 99 11.68 -6.47 -6.63
N LYS A 100 11.42 -7.50 -7.44
CA LYS A 100 12.31 -7.90 -8.54
C LYS A 100 12.53 -6.79 -9.58
N VAL A 101 11.47 -6.08 -9.97
CA VAL A 101 11.55 -5.02 -10.98
C VAL A 101 12.18 -3.74 -10.43
N THR A 102 12.21 -3.58 -9.10
CA THR A 102 12.75 -2.39 -8.43
C THR A 102 14.10 -2.62 -7.78
N ALA A 103 14.61 -3.86 -7.79
CA ALA A 103 15.91 -4.29 -7.27
C ALA A 103 17.06 -3.78 -8.15
N HIS A 104 17.22 -2.47 -8.15
CA HIS A 104 18.28 -1.74 -8.82
C HIS A 104 18.97 -0.84 -7.81
N PHE A 105 20.29 -0.71 -7.96
CA PHE A 105 21.24 0.00 -7.08
C PHE A 105 21.55 -0.71 -5.76
#